data_AF-A0A845JRN7-F1
#
_entry.id   AF-A0A845JRN7-F1
#
_cell.length_a   1.000
_cell.length_b   1.000
_cell.length_c   1.000
_cell.angle_alpha   90.00
_cell.angle_beta   90.00
_cell.angle_gamma   90.00
#
_symmetry.space_group_name_H-M   'P 1'
#
loop_
_entity.id
_entity.type
_entity.pdbx_description
1 polymer ?
#
loop_
_entity_poly.entity_id
_entity_poly.type
_entity_poly.pdbx_seq_one_letter_code
_entity_poly.pdbx_strand_id
1 'polypeptide(L)'
;MWIKKAFRDYYKPKLKRELKRDPNQEEMDQRFEEIYSQVNCILLAGVLEGVAIYFYEIARFTKEELDGFRDRPEEYLFERFGGGNYKLN
;
A
#
# COMPACT_ATOMS: atom_id res chain seq x y z
N MET A 1 0.32 -11.06 -7.31
CA MET A 1 -0.05 -9.74 -6.76
C MET A 1 0.90 -8.67 -7.30
N TRP A 2 0.39 -7.59 -7.90
CA TRP A 2 1.23 -6.57 -8.57
C TRP A 2 2.16 -5.81 -7.60
N ILE A 3 1.73 -5.62 -6.35
CA ILE A 3 2.53 -4.97 -5.28
C ILE A 3 3.82 -5.76 -5.00
N LYS A 4 3.77 -7.10 -5.00
CA LYS A 4 4.99 -7.93 -4.85
C LYS A 4 6.03 -7.61 -5.92
N LYS A 5 5.58 -7.34 -7.14
CA LYS A 5 6.44 -6.97 -8.27
C LYS A 5 6.98 -5.54 -8.13
N ALA A 6 6.15 -4.60 -7.70
CA ALA A 6 6.54 -3.20 -7.48
C ALA A 6 7.54 -3.05 -6.31
N PHE A 7 7.35 -3.79 -5.21
CA PHE A 7 8.23 -3.74 -4.04
C PHE A 7 9.54 -4.50 -4.24
N ARG A 8 9.61 -5.42 -5.22
CA ARG A 8 10.79 -6.27 -5.45
C ARG A 8 12.07 -5.45 -5.60
N ASP A 9 12.03 -4.36 -6.35
CA ASP A 9 13.21 -3.53 -6.61
C ASP A 9 13.68 -2.79 -5.35
N TYR A 10 12.79 -2.61 -4.37
CA TYR A 10 13.09 -1.96 -3.10
C TYR A 10 13.83 -2.89 -2.12
N TYR A 11 13.37 -4.13 -1.94
CA TYR A 11 13.94 -5.03 -0.93
C TYR A 11 15.00 -6.00 -1.48
N LYS A 12 14.94 -6.38 -2.77
CA LYS A 12 15.85 -7.38 -3.36
C LYS A 12 17.33 -7.00 -3.25
N PRO A 13 17.76 -5.74 -3.48
CA PRO A 13 19.17 -5.36 -3.31
C PRO A 13 19.67 -5.53 -1.88
N LYS A 14 18.83 -5.20 -0.89
CA LYS A 14 19.15 -5.35 0.53
C LYS A 14 19.25 -6.83 0.91
N LEU A 15 18.29 -7.64 0.48
CA LEU A 15 18.28 -9.09 0.72
C LEU A 15 19.49 -9.80 0.10
N LYS A 16 19.89 -9.41 -1.12
CA LYS A 16 21.11 -9.93 -1.78
C LYS A 16 22.38 -9.65 -0.98
N ARG A 17 22.49 -8.46 -0.37
CA ARG A 17 23.63 -8.09 0.48
C ARG A 17 23.67 -8.91 1.77
N GLU A 18 22.51 -9.11 2.40
CA GLU A 18 22.38 -9.89 3.64
C GLU A 18 22.73 -11.37 3.41
N LEU A 19 22.23 -11.97 2.32
CA LEU A 19 22.47 -13.38 1.99
C LEU A 19 23.83 -13.63 1.30
N LYS A 20 24.52 -12.58 0.84
CA LYS A 20 25.76 -12.64 0.03
C LYS A 20 25.63 -13.50 -1.24
N ARG A 21 24.41 -13.74 -1.70
CA ARG A 21 24.06 -14.47 -2.94
C ARG A 21 22.76 -13.93 -3.51
N ASP A 22 22.44 -14.29 -4.75
CA ASP A 22 21.12 -13.99 -5.28
C ASP A 22 20.03 -14.77 -4.51
N PRO A 23 19.01 -14.07 -3.98
CA PRO A 23 17.89 -14.70 -3.30
C PRO A 23 17.05 -15.50 -4.29
N ASN A 24 16.54 -16.64 -3.84
CA ASN A 24 15.58 -17.41 -4.60
C ASN A 24 14.17 -16.78 -4.49
N GLN A 25 13.20 -17.35 -5.20
CA GLN A 25 11.84 -16.82 -5.24
C GLN A 25 11.15 -16.88 -3.86
N GLU A 26 11.35 -17.96 -3.12
CA GLU A 26 10.75 -18.20 -1.80
C GLU A 26 11.27 -17.20 -0.75
N GLU A 27 12.57 -16.92 -0.75
CA GLU A 27 13.21 -15.92 0.12
C GLU A 27 12.72 -14.50 -0.18
N MET A 28 12.53 -14.18 -1.46
CA MET A 28 11.94 -12.90 -1.86
C MET A 28 10.49 -12.77 -1.40
N ASP A 29 9.71 -13.85 -1.53
CA ASP A 29 8.32 -13.87 -1.10
C ASP A 29 8.20 -13.74 0.43
N GLN A 30 9.07 -14.42 1.19
CA GLN A 30 9.11 -14.30 2.65
C GLN A 30 9.51 -12.90 3.10
N ARG A 31 10.57 -12.31 2.51
CA ARG A 31 10.97 -10.92 2.81
C ARG A 31 9.88 -9.92 2.42
N PHE A 32 9.14 -10.19 1.35
CA PHE A 32 7.98 -9.37 1.01
C PHE A 32 6.93 -9.43 2.11
N GLU A 33 6.54 -10.62 2.61
CA GLU A 33 5.54 -10.72 3.67
C GLU A 33 5.99 -10.04 4.97
N GLU A 34 7.27 -10.18 5.35
CA GLU A 34 7.84 -9.47 6.51
C GLU A 34 7.67 -7.95 6.38
N ILE A 35 8.05 -7.38 5.23
CA ILE A 35 7.94 -5.93 5.01
C ILE A 35 6.48 -5.51 4.90
N TYR A 36 5.69 -6.25 4.12
CA TYR A 36 4.31 -5.94 3.84
C TYR A 36 3.47 -5.98 5.12
N SER A 37 3.77 -6.90 6.05
CA SER A 37 3.12 -6.99 7.37
C SER A 37 3.28 -5.75 8.25
N GLN A 38 4.31 -4.93 8.00
CA GLN A 38 4.61 -3.72 8.77
C GLN A 38 4.16 -2.44 8.07
N VAL A 39 3.57 -2.53 6.87
CA VAL A 39 3.14 -1.36 6.12
C VAL A 39 1.91 -0.76 6.78
N ASN A 40 2.01 0.51 7.18
CA ASN A 40 0.86 1.35 7.45
C ASN A 40 0.46 2.06 6.16
N CYS A 41 -0.80 1.96 5.77
CA CYS A 41 -1.32 2.73 4.63
C CYS A 41 -2.00 4.00 5.11
N ILE A 42 -1.87 5.08 4.34
CA ILE A 42 -2.54 6.34 4.61
C ILE A 42 -3.43 6.66 3.40
N LEU A 43 -4.71 6.91 3.64
CA LEU A 43 -5.63 7.43 2.63
C LEU A 43 -5.49 8.95 2.59
N LEU A 44 -5.24 9.47 1.40
CA LEU A 44 -5.14 10.91 1.15
C LEU A 44 -6.33 11.38 0.31
N ALA A 45 -6.98 12.46 0.74
CA ALA A 45 -7.94 13.20 -0.08
C ALA A 45 -7.21 14.32 -0.83
N GLY A 46 -7.29 14.30 -2.16
CA GLY A 46 -6.80 15.38 -3.01
C GLY A 46 -7.85 16.48 -3.15
N VAL A 47 -7.52 17.71 -2.76
CA VAL A 47 -8.37 18.90 -2.95
C VAL A 47 -7.69 19.81 -3.96
N LEU A 48 -8.40 20.13 -5.04
CA LEU A 48 -7.94 21.07 -6.06
C LEU A 48 -8.40 22.49 -5.66
N GLU A 49 -7.45 23.39 -5.41
CA GLU A 49 -7.73 24.81 -5.18
C GLU A 49 -6.96 25.66 -6.19
N GLY A 50 -7.69 26.17 -7.18
CA GLY A 50 -7.09 26.91 -8.31
C GLY A 50 -6.14 26.03 -9.12
N VAL A 51 -4.84 26.35 -9.08
CA VAL A 51 -3.77 25.60 -9.77
C VAL A 51 -3.00 24.64 -8.85
N ALA A 52 -3.36 24.57 -7.56
CA ALA A 52 -2.70 23.72 -6.58
C ALA A 52 -3.54 22.48 -6.27
N ILE A 53 -2.85 21.38 -5.93
CA ILE A 53 -3.45 20.16 -5.38
C ILE A 53 -2.89 19.97 -3.98
N TYR A 54 -3.78 19.94 -2.99
CA TYR A 54 -3.46 19.65 -1.59
C TYR A 54 -3.87 18.23 -1.26
N PHE A 55 -3.05 17.52 -0.48
CA PHE A 55 -3.36 16.18 -0.01
C PHE A 55 -3.53 16.19 1.50
N TYR A 56 -4.67 15.73 1.98
CA TYR A 56 -4.98 15.62 3.40
C TYR A 56 -5.10 14.15 3.80
N GLU A 57 -4.43 13.75 4.87
CA GLU A 57 -4.62 12.44 5.49
C GLU A 57 -6.04 12.36 6.07
N ILE A 58 -6.83 11.41 5.54
CA ILE A 58 -8.23 11.18 5.96
C ILE A 58 -8.43 9.82 6.64
N ALA A 59 -7.49 8.90 6.48
CA ALA A 59 -7.45 7.65 7.23
C ALA A 59 -6.04 7.06 7.27
N ARG A 60 -5.79 6.25 8.29
CA ARG A 60 -4.66 5.32 8.37
C ARG A 60 -5.20 3.91 8.53
N PHE A 61 -4.55 2.94 7.90
CA PHE A 61 -4.91 1.54 7.93
C PHE A 61 -3.80 0.71 8.57
N THR A 62 -4.19 -0.25 9.42
CA THR A 62 -3.37 -1.44 9.65
C THR A 62 -3.35 -2.31 8.39
N LYS A 63 -2.52 -3.35 8.37
CA LYS A 63 -2.49 -4.28 7.24
C LYS A 63 -3.83 -5.02 7.07
N GLU A 64 -4.43 -5.47 8.17
CA GLU A 64 -5.70 -6.21 8.15
C GLU A 64 -6.82 -5.33 7.58
N GLU A 65 -6.84 -4.06 7.98
CA GLU A 65 -7.79 -3.07 7.46
C GLU A 65 -7.53 -2.77 5.97
N LEU A 66 -6.28 -2.72 5.54
CA LEU A 66 -5.93 -2.56 4.14
C LEU A 66 -6.42 -3.75 3.30
N ASP A 67 -6.20 -4.98 3.76
CA ASP A 67 -6.62 -6.17 3.02
C ASP A 67 -8.15 -6.19 2.88
N GLY A 68 -8.90 -5.84 3.94
CA GLY A 68 -10.35 -5.68 3.88
C GLY A 68 -10.81 -4.52 2.97
N PHE A 69 -10.13 -3.37 3.03
CA PHE A 69 -10.38 -2.24 2.14
C PHE A 69 -10.17 -2.61 0.67
N ARG A 70 -9.13 -3.40 0.35
CA ARG A 70 -8.83 -3.78 -1.04
C ARG A 70 -9.87 -4.70 -1.64
N ASP A 71 -10.47 -5.57 -0.85
CA ASP A 71 -11.52 -6.47 -1.31
C ASP A 71 -12.83 -5.71 -1.55
N ARG A 72 -13.13 -4.70 -0.71
CA ARG A 72 -14.40 -3.96 -0.74
C ARG A 72 -14.21 -2.45 -0.53
N PRO A 73 -13.52 -1.76 -1.46
CA PRO A 73 -13.14 -0.36 -1.28
C PRO A 73 -14.34 0.59 -1.28
N GLU A 74 -15.37 0.29 -2.08
CA GLU A 74 -16.59 1.11 -2.16
C GLU A 74 -17.39 1.06 -0.85
N GLU A 75 -17.60 -0.14 -0.30
CA GLU A 75 -18.31 -0.36 0.97
C GLU A 75 -17.60 0.37 2.10
N TYR A 76 -16.28 0.23 2.18
CA TYR A 76 -15.47 0.93 3.18
C TYR A 76 -15.57 2.47 3.06
N LEU A 77 -15.41 3.00 1.85
CA LEU A 77 -15.50 4.45 1.63
C LEU A 77 -16.88 4.97 1.99
N PHE A 78 -17.93 4.23 1.64
CA PHE A 78 -19.31 4.58 1.96
C PHE A 78 -19.58 4.54 3.47
N GLU A 79 -19.18 3.48 4.17
CA GLU A 79 -19.39 3.35 5.62
C GLU A 79 -18.64 4.42 6.42
N ARG A 80 -17.41 4.76 6.00
CA ARG A 80 -16.54 5.64 6.78
C ARG A 80 -16.64 7.12 6.41
N PHE A 81 -16.90 7.43 5.14
CA PHE A 81 -16.90 8.79 4.62
C PHE A 81 -18.23 9.19 3.96
N GLY A 82 -19.20 8.27 3.87
CA GLY A 82 -20.48 8.50 3.20
C GLY A 82 -20.42 8.30 1.68
N GLY A 83 -21.53 8.62 1.01
CA GLY A 83 -21.60 8.59 -0.45
C GLY A 83 -20.84 9.74 -1.10
N GLY A 84 -20.18 9.49 -2.24
CA GLY A 84 -19.46 10.51 -2.99
C GLY A 84 -18.73 9.96 -4.22
N ASN A 85 -18.20 10.87 -5.05
CA ASN A 85 -17.35 10.51 -6.18
C ASN A 85 -15.89 10.40 -5.71
N TYR A 86 -15.45 9.18 -5.42
CA TYR A 86 -14.07 8.89 -5.06
C TYR A 86 -13.28 8.45 -6.29
N LYS A 87 -12.14 9.10 -6.54
CA LYS A 87 -11.14 8.64 -7.51
C LYS A 87 -9.97 8.04 -6.75
N LEU A 88 -9.92 6.71 -6.70
CA LEU A 88 -8.78 5.96 -6.21
C LEU A 88 -7.75 5.85 -7.34
N ASN A 89 -6.51 6.26 -7.07
CA ASN A 89 -5.38 6.10 -7.99
C ASN A 89 -4.47 4.95 -7.54
#